data_AF-A0A957WDM9-F1
#
_entry.id   AF-A0A957WDM9-F1
#
_cell.length_a   1.000
_cell.length_b   1.000
_cell.length_c   1.000
_cell.angle_alpha   90.00
_cell.angle_beta   90.00
_cell.angle_gamma   90.00
#
_symmetry.space_group_name_H-M   'P 1'
#
loop_
_entity.id
_entity.type
_entity.pdbx_description
1 polymer ?
#
loop_
_entity_poly.entity_id
_entity_poly.type
_entity_poly.pdbx_seq_one_letter_code
_entity_poly.pdbx_strand_id
1 'polypeptide(L)'
;MGFDVLTAYRTILFTSFKSKNGFVQTLLKFVPLLLQALAFTVPLAAGKFNIGGEGQMLMGAIGAAIVGIIFADLPLVILLPLVLLASVLFGALWGAIPAWLLYQFNMNEILTTVLLNFISFSLVDYVAVELFRDPAAG
;
A
#
# COMPACT_ATOMS: atom_id res chain seq x y z
N MET A 1 -22.66 25.72 -8.08
CA MET A 1 -23.15 24.71 -9.06
C MET A 1 -24.17 23.84 -8.34
N GLY A 2 -25.45 24.06 -8.60
CA GLY A 2 -26.54 23.33 -7.94
C GLY A 2 -26.71 21.96 -8.58
N PHE A 3 -26.03 20.95 -8.06
CA PHE A 3 -26.29 19.57 -8.44
C PHE A 3 -27.49 19.07 -7.65
N ASP A 4 -28.44 18.45 -8.35
CA ASP A 4 -29.57 17.79 -7.73
C ASP A 4 -29.08 16.69 -6.77
N VAL A 5 -29.49 16.79 -5.51
CA VAL A 5 -29.05 15.92 -4.41
C VAL A 5 -29.39 14.46 -4.72
N LEU A 6 -30.54 14.20 -5.33
CA LEU A 6 -30.98 12.86 -5.68
C LEU A 6 -30.06 12.24 -6.75
N THR A 7 -29.66 13.04 -7.74
CA THR A 7 -28.68 12.65 -8.75
C THR A 7 -27.31 12.36 -8.14
N ALA A 8 -26.86 13.13 -7.14
CA ALA A 8 -25.62 12.88 -6.42
C ALA A 8 -25.64 11.54 -5.66
N TYR A 9 -26.71 11.25 -4.91
CA TYR A 9 -26.87 9.96 -4.23
C TYR A 9 -26.91 8.78 -5.22
N ARG A 10 -27.62 8.93 -6.34
CA ARG A 10 -27.65 7.91 -7.40
C ARG A 10 -26.26 7.69 -8.01
N THR A 11 -25.48 8.76 -8.16
CA THR A 11 -24.12 8.70 -8.69
C THR A 11 -23.20 7.95 -7.73
N ILE A 12 -23.27 8.20 -6.43
CA ILE A 12 -22.47 7.50 -5.42
C ILE A 12 -22.73 5.98 -5.45
N LEU A 13 -24.00 5.57 -5.57
CA LEU A 13 -24.36 4.15 -5.50
C LEU A 13 -24.08 3.38 -6.80
N PHE A 14 -24.30 3.98 -7.97
CA PHE A 14 -24.33 3.24 -9.22
C PHE A 14 -23.17 3.52 -10.18
N THR A 15 -22.40 4.59 -10.00
CA THR A 15 -21.33 4.96 -10.97
C THR A 15 -20.19 3.95 -10.99
N SER A 16 -19.89 3.35 -9.84
CA SER A 16 -18.89 2.30 -9.66
C SER A 16 -19.17 1.05 -10.49
N PHE A 17 -20.44 0.71 -10.73
CA PHE A 17 -20.84 -0.50 -11.48
C PHE A 17 -21.34 -0.21 -12.90
N LYS A 18 -21.81 1.01 -13.19
CA LYS A 18 -22.35 1.36 -14.50
C LYS A 18 -21.31 1.83 -15.51
N SER A 19 -20.24 2.46 -15.05
CA SER A 19 -19.23 3.03 -15.95
C SER A 19 -17.98 2.16 -16.00
N LYS A 20 -17.37 2.03 -17.18
CA LYS A 20 -16.09 1.31 -17.34
C LYS A 20 -15.01 1.88 -16.40
N ASN A 21 -14.92 3.21 -16.32
CA ASN A 21 -13.96 3.87 -15.46
C ASN A 21 -14.25 3.65 -13.97
N GLY A 22 -15.52 3.73 -13.56
CA GLY A 22 -15.93 3.45 -12.18
C GLY A 22 -15.58 2.03 -11.77
N PHE A 23 -15.81 1.05 -12.66
CA PHE A 23 -15.49 -0.35 -12.39
C PHE A 23 -13.99 -0.58 -12.25
N VAL A 24 -13.17 0.00 -13.14
CA VAL A 24 -11.70 -0.06 -13.04
C VAL A 24 -11.23 0.58 -11.73
N GLN A 25 -11.75 1.76 -11.37
CA GLN A 25 -11.40 2.43 -10.11
C GLN A 25 -11.80 1.61 -8.88
N THR A 26 -12.94 0.91 -8.93
CA THR A 26 -13.35 -0.03 -7.89
C THR A 26 -12.34 -1.18 -7.78
N LEU A 27 -11.93 -1.78 -8.89
CA LEU A 27 -10.93 -2.86 -8.89
C LEU A 27 -9.57 -2.38 -8.36
N LEU A 28 -9.12 -1.20 -8.76
CA LEU A 28 -7.84 -0.63 -8.31
C LEU A 28 -7.78 -0.46 -6.80
N LYS A 29 -8.92 -0.21 -6.13
CA LYS A 29 -9.00 -0.15 -4.66
C LYS A 29 -9.26 -1.52 -4.03
N PHE A 30 -10.10 -2.32 -4.67
CA PHE A 30 -10.49 -3.63 -4.16
C PHE A 30 -9.31 -4.59 -4.06
N VAL A 31 -8.45 -4.64 -5.09
CA VAL A 31 -7.30 -5.54 -5.13
C VAL A 31 -6.35 -5.35 -3.93
N PRO A 32 -5.83 -4.14 -3.64
CA PRO A 32 -4.94 -3.96 -2.49
C PRO A 32 -5.65 -4.22 -1.16
N LEU A 33 -6.92 -3.82 -1.02
CA LEU A 33 -7.70 -4.10 0.21
C LEU A 33 -7.89 -5.60 0.45
N LEU A 34 -8.20 -6.37 -0.61
CA LEU A 34 -8.35 -7.81 -0.53
C LEU A 34 -7.02 -8.49 -0.15
N LEU A 35 -5.93 -8.10 -0.81
CA LEU A 35 -4.59 -8.62 -0.50
C LEU A 35 -4.20 -8.30 0.94
N GLN A 36 -4.53 -7.11 1.42
CA GLN A 36 -4.27 -6.71 2.80
C GLN A 36 -5.06 -7.56 3.81
N ALA A 37 -6.33 -7.86 3.52
CA ALA A 37 -7.15 -8.73 4.35
C ALA A 37 -6.61 -10.16 4.38
N LEU A 38 -6.14 -10.69 3.25
CA LEU A 38 -5.50 -12.00 3.17
C LEU A 38 -4.19 -12.03 3.96
N ALA A 39 -3.36 -11.00 3.82
CA ALA A 39 -2.10 -10.85 4.55
C ALA A 39 -2.29 -10.77 6.07
N PHE A 40 -3.42 -10.20 6.52
CA PHE A 40 -3.79 -10.16 7.95
C PHE A 40 -4.29 -11.52 8.47
N THR A 41 -5.03 -12.26 7.64
CA THR A 41 -5.68 -13.52 8.06
C THR A 41 -4.66 -14.62 8.39
N VAL A 42 -3.52 -14.67 7.69
CA VAL A 42 -2.49 -15.70 7.88
C VAL A 42 -1.80 -15.61 9.27
N PRO A 43 -1.26 -14.45 9.71
CA PRO A 43 -0.73 -14.29 11.07
C PRO A 43 -1.81 -14.47 12.15
N LEU A 44 -3.04 -14.03 11.89
CA LEU A 44 -4.15 -14.16 12.84
C LEU A 44 -4.43 -15.64 13.16
N ALA A 45 -4.37 -16.52 12.15
CA ALA A 45 -4.48 -17.97 12.36
C ALA A 45 -3.36 -18.55 13.25
N ALA A 46 -2.20 -17.89 13.35
CA ALA A 46 -1.11 -18.24 14.25
C ALA A 46 -1.20 -17.51 15.63
N GLY A 47 -2.29 -16.80 15.91
CA GLY A 47 -2.50 -16.04 17.14
C GLY A 47 -1.74 -14.71 17.20
N LYS A 48 -1.24 -14.22 16.05
CA LYS A 48 -0.49 -12.98 15.94
C LYS A 48 -1.37 -11.88 15.35
N PHE A 49 -1.53 -10.78 16.10
CA PHE A 49 -2.43 -9.68 15.72
C PHE A 49 -1.63 -8.53 15.09
N ASN A 50 -1.23 -8.71 13.83
CA ASN A 50 -0.43 -7.73 13.10
C ASN A 50 -1.32 -6.63 12.49
N ILE A 51 -1.29 -5.40 13.03
CA ILE A 51 -2.03 -4.24 12.49
C ILE A 51 -1.15 -3.41 11.51
N GLY A 52 0.12 -3.79 11.33
CA GLY A 52 1.13 -3.07 10.55
C GLY A 52 1.01 -3.24 9.03
N GLY A 53 -0.13 -3.74 8.57
CA GLY A 53 -0.36 -4.05 7.15
C GLY A 53 -0.24 -2.83 6.25
N GLU A 54 -0.83 -1.71 6.66
CA GLU A 54 -0.75 -0.44 5.92
C GLU A 54 0.70 -0.02 5.69
N GLY A 55 1.54 -0.06 6.73
CA GLY A 55 2.95 0.30 6.57
C GLY A 55 3.73 -0.67 5.69
N GLN A 56 3.46 -1.97 5.77
CA GLN A 56 4.07 -2.95 4.87
C GLN A 56 3.68 -2.70 3.41
N MET A 57 2.41 -2.37 3.15
CA MET A 57 1.91 -2.01 1.83
C MET A 57 2.61 -0.74 1.30
N LEU A 58 2.73 0.29 2.13
CA LEU A 58 3.39 1.55 1.76
C LEU A 58 4.88 1.37 1.46
N MET A 59 5.60 0.60 2.29
CA MET A 59 7.00 0.29 2.01
C MET A 59 7.15 -0.55 0.74
N GLY A 60 6.24 -1.49 0.49
CA GLY A 60 6.19 -2.22 -0.78
C GLY A 60 5.95 -1.29 -1.98
N ALA A 61 5.13 -0.25 -1.82
CA ALA A 61 4.90 0.77 -2.85
C ALA A 61 6.16 1.61 -3.09
N ILE A 62 6.92 1.96 -2.05
CA ILE A 62 8.23 2.61 -2.19
C ILE A 62 9.19 1.72 -2.98
N GLY A 63 9.29 0.43 -2.64
CA GLY A 63 10.11 -0.54 -3.39
C GLY A 63 9.71 -0.64 -4.87
N ALA A 64 8.41 -0.66 -5.15
CA ALA A 64 7.88 -0.61 -6.52
C ALA A 64 8.27 0.68 -7.24
N ALA A 65 8.12 1.84 -6.59
CA ALA A 65 8.44 3.13 -7.17
C ALA A 65 9.93 3.25 -7.49
N ILE A 66 10.81 2.86 -6.56
CA ILE A 66 12.26 2.85 -6.76
C ILE A 66 12.64 2.05 -8.00
N VAL A 67 12.18 0.80 -8.09
CA VAL A 67 12.51 -0.06 -9.23
C VAL A 67 11.85 0.41 -10.51
N GLY A 68 10.58 0.81 -10.45
CA GLY A 68 9.80 1.26 -11.60
C GLY A 68 10.37 2.54 -12.23
N ILE A 69 10.95 3.42 -11.42
CA ILE A 69 11.57 4.66 -11.89
C ILE A 69 13.01 4.40 -12.37
N ILE A 70 13.84 3.73 -11.57
CA ILE A 70 15.26 3.51 -11.91
C ILE A 70 15.43 2.63 -13.15
N PHE A 71 14.59 1.62 -13.31
CA PHE A 71 14.67 0.65 -14.40
C PHE A 71 13.57 0.83 -15.44
N ALA A 72 13.04 2.04 -15.60
CA ALA A 72 11.92 2.34 -16.50
C ALA A 72 12.16 1.92 -17.96
N ASP A 73 13.42 1.90 -18.40
CA ASP A 73 13.81 1.54 -19.77
C ASP A 73 13.81 0.02 -20.04
N LEU A 74 13.63 -0.82 -19.01
CA LEU A 74 13.58 -2.27 -19.20
C LEU A 74 12.30 -2.72 -19.93
N PRO A 75 12.36 -3.82 -20.72
CA PRO A 75 11.17 -4.44 -21.28
C PRO A 75 10.15 -4.78 -20.19
N LEU A 76 8.86 -4.54 -20.47
CA LEU A 76 7.75 -4.75 -19.52
C LEU A 76 7.75 -6.14 -18.88
N VAL A 77 8.14 -7.17 -19.65
CA VAL A 77 8.21 -8.58 -19.22
C VAL A 77 9.21 -8.79 -18.08
N ILE A 78 10.28 -7.97 -18.01
CA ILE A 78 11.31 -8.04 -16.96
C ILE A 78 10.98 -7.05 -15.85
N LEU A 79 10.51 -5.86 -16.21
CA LEU A 79 10.21 -4.79 -15.27
C LEU A 79 9.10 -5.21 -14.28
N LEU A 80 8.00 -5.81 -14.76
CA LEU A 80 6.88 -6.20 -13.92
C LEU A 80 7.26 -7.18 -12.81
N PRO A 81 7.92 -8.33 -13.09
CA PRO A 81 8.41 -9.21 -12.04
C PRO A 81 9.37 -8.53 -11.07
N LEU A 82 10.26 -7.66 -11.56
CA LEU A 82 11.24 -6.98 -10.72
C LEU A 82 10.57 -6.01 -9.73
N VAL A 83 9.58 -5.24 -10.20
CA VAL A 83 8.75 -4.36 -9.37
C VAL A 83 8.01 -5.16 -8.31
N LEU A 84 7.38 -6.28 -8.67
CA LEU A 84 6.67 -7.14 -7.72
C LEU A 84 7.61 -7.73 -6.66
N LEU A 85 8.79 -8.22 -7.07
CA LEU A 85 9.79 -8.76 -6.14
C LEU A 85 10.29 -7.66 -5.18
N ALA A 86 10.56 -6.47 -5.69
CA ALA A 86 10.96 -5.35 -4.86
C ALA A 86 9.87 -4.96 -3.85
N SER A 87 8.61 -4.91 -4.27
CA SER A 87 7.49 -4.65 -3.35
C SER A 87 7.39 -5.69 -2.24
N VAL A 88 7.50 -6.99 -2.58
CA VAL A 88 7.46 -8.07 -1.59
C VAL A 88 8.64 -7.94 -0.63
N LEU A 89 9.85 -7.69 -1.13
CA LEU A 89 11.05 -7.55 -0.29
C LEU A 89 10.94 -6.36 0.66
N PHE A 90 10.56 -5.18 0.17
CA PHE A 90 10.43 -4.00 1.03
C PHE A 90 9.33 -4.16 2.08
N GLY A 91 8.16 -4.71 1.70
CA GLY A 91 7.09 -5.00 2.65
C GLY A 91 7.50 -6.04 3.70
N ALA A 92 8.20 -7.10 3.29
CA ALA A 92 8.71 -8.14 4.19
C ALA A 92 9.78 -7.59 5.15
N LEU A 93 10.71 -6.77 4.66
CA LEU A 93 11.71 -6.10 5.49
C LEU A 93 11.04 -5.18 6.52
N TRP A 94 9.98 -4.46 6.13
CA TRP A 94 9.23 -3.62 7.08
C TRP A 94 8.53 -4.45 8.15
N GLY A 95 7.89 -5.56 7.76
CA GLY A 95 7.25 -6.48 8.69
C GLY A 95 8.23 -7.23 9.59
N ALA A 96 9.49 -7.38 9.18
CA ALA A 96 10.53 -8.00 9.99
C ALA A 96 10.94 -7.13 11.19
N ILE A 97 10.83 -5.80 11.09
CA ILE A 97 11.17 -4.87 12.19
C ILE A 97 10.31 -5.14 13.45
N PRO A 98 8.97 -5.07 13.41
CA PRO A 98 8.16 -5.33 14.60
C PRO A 98 8.26 -6.79 15.05
N ALA A 99 8.44 -7.74 14.13
CA ALA A 99 8.67 -9.14 14.47
C ALA A 99 9.96 -9.30 15.29
N TRP A 100 11.06 -8.70 14.85
CA TRP A 100 12.33 -8.72 15.59
C TRP A 100 12.21 -8.06 16.96
N LEU A 101 11.54 -6.91 17.05
CA LEU A 101 11.31 -6.22 18.33
C LEU A 101 10.48 -7.07 19.30
N LEU A 102 9.45 -7.76 18.80
CA LEU A 102 8.65 -8.70 19.57
C LEU A 102 9.51 -9.85 20.10
N TYR A 103 10.29 -10.53 19.25
CA TYR A 103 11.05 -11.71 19.67
C TYR A 103 12.25 -11.37 20.57
N GLN A 104 12.91 -10.23 20.34
CA GLN A 104 14.11 -9.86 21.09
C GLN A 104 13.79 -9.15 22.40
N PHE A 105 12.76 -8.29 22.43
CA PHE A 105 12.46 -7.42 23.57
C PHE A 105 11.10 -7.69 24.21
N ASN A 106 10.35 -8.69 23.72
CA ASN A 106 9.01 -9.04 24.21
C ASN A 106 8.04 -7.83 24.20
N MET A 107 8.23 -6.95 23.21
CA MET A 107 7.39 -5.76 23.04
C MET A 107 5.98 -6.13 22.59
N ASN A 108 5.01 -5.27 22.89
CA ASN A 108 3.65 -5.46 22.40
C ASN A 108 3.61 -5.36 20.86
N GLU A 109 3.24 -6.46 20.21
CA GLU A 109 3.17 -6.58 18.74
C GLU A 109 2.17 -5.59 18.13
N ILE A 110 1.02 -5.38 18.76
CA ILE A 110 -0.01 -4.46 18.29
C ILE A 110 0.52 -3.03 18.32
N LEU A 111 1.11 -2.63 19.44
CA LEU A 111 1.63 -1.27 19.58
C LEU A 111 2.76 -0.98 18.60
N THR A 112 3.74 -1.89 18.50
CA THR A 112 4.90 -1.71 17.62
C THR A 112 4.50 -1.65 16.14
N THR A 113 3.57 -2.49 15.71
CA THR A 113 3.08 -2.49 14.33
C THR A 113 2.27 -1.23 13.98
N VAL A 114 1.42 -0.74 14.90
CA VAL A 114 0.69 0.53 14.72
C VAL A 114 1.64 1.73 14.68
N LEU A 115 2.62 1.78 15.59
CA LEU A 115 3.59 2.87 15.62
C LEU A 115 4.43 2.94 14.34
N LEU A 116 4.80 1.79 13.78
CA LEU A 116 5.53 1.72 12.52
C LEU A 116 4.70 2.16 11.31
N ASN A 117 3.37 2.05 11.34
CA ASN A 117 2.54 2.63 10.27
C ASN A 117 2.74 4.16 10.19
N PHE A 118 2.78 4.86 11.33
CA PHE A 118 3.05 6.31 11.34
C PHE A 118 4.40 6.67 10.72
N ILE A 119 5.43 5.89 11.03
CA ILE A 119 6.76 6.09 10.43
C ILE A 119 6.71 5.84 8.93
N SER A 120 5.99 4.81 8.47
CA SER A 120 5.86 4.52 7.04
C SER A 120 5.15 5.63 6.27
N PHE A 121 4.13 6.28 6.84
CA PHE A 121 3.49 7.43 6.22
C PHE A 121 4.49 8.58 6.03
N SER A 122 5.24 8.92 7.08
CA SER A 122 6.27 9.95 6.98
C SER A 122 7.39 9.61 5.98
N LEU A 123 7.76 8.33 5.86
CA LEU A 123 8.74 7.89 4.87
C LEU A 123 8.22 8.00 3.44
N VAL A 124 6.97 7.62 3.18
CA VAL A 124 6.35 7.79 1.86
C VAL A 124 6.30 9.27 1.48
N ASP A 125 5.86 10.13 2.40
CA ASP A 125 5.82 11.58 2.17
C ASP A 125 7.22 12.12 1.86
N TYR A 126 8.23 11.74 2.65
CA TYR A 126 9.62 12.13 2.40
C TYR A 126 10.12 11.66 1.03
N VAL A 127 9.90 10.40 0.69
CA VAL A 127 10.34 9.82 -0.59
C VAL A 127 9.64 10.50 -1.77
N ALA A 128 8.35 10.79 -1.65
CA ALA A 128 7.59 11.45 -2.71
C ALA A 128 8.01 12.92 -2.91
N VAL A 129 8.28 13.64 -1.82
CA VAL A 129 8.56 15.09 -1.86
C VAL A 129 10.02 15.40 -2.11
N GLU A 130 10.95 14.61 -1.59
CA GLU A 130 12.39 14.90 -1.68
C GLU A 130 13.08 14.05 -2.74
N LEU A 131 12.85 12.73 -2.74
CA LEU A 131 13.61 11.80 -3.59
C LEU A 131 13.04 11.71 -5.01
N PHE A 132 11.72 11.54 -5.14
CA PHE A 132 11.03 11.40 -6.43
C PHE A 132 10.19 12.63 -6.78
N ARG A 133 10.63 13.80 -6.32
CA ARG A 133 9.99 15.06 -6.65
C ARG A 133 9.98 15.26 -8.15
N ASP A 134 8.79 15.40 -8.74
CA ASP A 134 8.67 15.89 -10.10
C ASP A 134 8.88 17.42 -10.10
N PRO A 135 9.95 17.95 -10.73
CA PRO A 135 10.20 19.39 -10.77
C PRO A 135 9.12 20.18 -11.52
N ALA A 136 8.30 19.52 -12.34
CA ALA A 136 7.19 20.13 -13.07
C ALA A 136 5.88 20.18 -12.25
N ALA A 137 5.79 19.43 -11.15
CA ALA A 137 4.70 19.54 -10.18
C ALA A 137 5.01 20.70 -9.23
N GLY A 138 4.50 21.89 -9.57
CA GLY A 138 4.62 23.11 -8.77
C GLY A 138 4.00 23.00 -7.39
#